data_AF-G2YIS0-F1
#
_entry.id   AF-G2YIS0-F1
#
_cell.length_a   1.000
_cell.length_b   1.000
_cell.length_c   1.000
_cell.angle_alpha   90.00
_cell.angle_beta   90.00
_cell.angle_gamma   90.00
#
_symmetry.space_group_name_H-M   'P 1'
#
loop_
_entity.id
_entity.type
_entity.pdbx_description
1 polymer ?
#
loop_
_entity_poly.entity_id
_entity_poly.type
_entity_poly.pdbx_seq_one_letter_code
_entity_poly.pdbx_strand_id
1 'polypeptide(L)'
;MAQNGHSHNSFTNYVAYRDPKLLGQSRIGHLELESSTIQPLSFTSGAPISDLYQVIEVGGSQIKPAGEKFPLSSVELLAPIYGRDVLAVGKNYAEHAVEFNTSGYDSSDKVDQPTHPVIFTKRATSIIASEEAIYPHDGFTETLDYEGEIGVIIGKSGFKIEEADAMEHVWGYTIINDMTARERQRDHKQFYIGKSADTLCPMGPIAVPANKLPKSLRVQTHVNGEQRQSSTIESLIFSIPVLIKTLSEGQTLQPGDVIATGTPAGVGIGKKPPIFLKPGDVVEVSITGLGVLRNKIGEFESTNQTVDRVAKATHIHTNNLEKTCGGIGLTTINSKQLYYRHTGEANGPPIIFIHGLGGSSEFYTPLVNALGLEKSHSLHFMDLEGHGLSPTIATSIVSISSYAADFAALAQHAKISGATIVAHSMGCTVALALALKHPSLVSKLILLGPPPTPLPEAVQTGSISRAAIVRANGMAAVVDAIATAGTSTKSKTDNSLAIAAVRMSLLGQDPEGYAKGCTALAGWNATVPIEQIKTSTLIITGDEDKVSPPQLCEKYAAEIKGAKVITLEGVGHWHIFEDLSGVAKAVSSVLA
;
A
#
# COMPACT_ATOMS: atom_id res chain seq x y z
N MET A 1 23.44 -31.06 -36.29
CA MET A 1 23.75 -30.47 -34.98
C MET A 1 23.22 -29.05 -34.96
N ALA A 2 22.07 -28.83 -34.31
CA ALA A 2 21.55 -27.50 -34.03
C ALA A 2 21.22 -27.49 -32.54
N GLN A 3 22.03 -26.79 -31.76
CA GLN A 3 21.78 -26.54 -30.34
C GLN A 3 20.65 -25.51 -30.23
N ASN A 4 19.42 -25.98 -30.05
CA ASN A 4 18.34 -25.13 -29.56
C ASN A 4 18.47 -25.03 -28.04
N GLY A 5 19.32 -24.11 -27.58
CA GLY A 5 19.40 -23.71 -26.18
C GLY A 5 18.11 -23.00 -25.76
N HIS A 6 17.10 -23.76 -25.34
CA HIS A 6 16.06 -23.24 -24.46
C HIS A 6 16.69 -23.20 -23.07
N SER A 7 17.15 -22.03 -22.60
CA SER A 7 17.44 -21.88 -21.18
C SER A 7 16.12 -22.07 -20.44
N HIS A 8 15.91 -23.26 -19.88
CA HIS A 8 14.77 -23.52 -19.01
C HIS A 8 14.77 -22.47 -17.91
N ASN A 9 13.74 -21.63 -17.85
CA ASN A 9 13.61 -20.65 -16.77
C ASN A 9 13.60 -21.43 -15.44
N SER A 10 14.68 -21.32 -14.67
CA SER A 10 14.97 -22.13 -13.47
C SER A 10 14.29 -21.57 -12.21
N PHE A 11 13.64 -20.42 -12.32
CA PHE A 11 13.10 -19.67 -11.19
C PHE A 11 11.62 -20.00 -10.95
N THR A 12 11.35 -21.22 -10.46
CA THR A 12 9.98 -21.78 -10.40
C THR A 12 9.44 -22.02 -8.99
N ASN A 13 10.30 -22.00 -7.97
CA ASN A 13 9.93 -22.04 -6.55
C ASN A 13 9.46 -20.67 -6.07
N TYR A 14 8.25 -20.26 -6.47
CA TYR A 14 7.77 -18.92 -6.17
C TYR A 14 7.49 -18.75 -4.68
N VAL A 15 8.16 -17.78 -4.07
CA VAL A 15 8.01 -17.40 -2.66
C VAL A 15 7.49 -15.98 -2.57
N ALA A 16 6.49 -15.75 -1.71
CA ALA A 16 5.97 -14.42 -1.40
C ALA A 16 6.62 -13.88 -0.12
N TYR A 17 7.05 -12.62 -0.11
CA TYR A 17 7.70 -12.03 1.05
C TYR A 17 7.45 -10.52 1.14
N ARG A 18 7.62 -9.93 2.34
CA ARG A 18 7.78 -8.48 2.53
C ARG A 18 9.21 -8.16 2.89
N ASP A 19 9.80 -7.23 2.14
CA ASP A 19 11.11 -6.67 2.46
C ASP A 19 10.94 -5.43 3.35
N PRO A 20 11.42 -5.45 4.61
CA PRO A 20 11.40 -4.28 5.48
C PRO A 20 12.08 -3.04 4.88
N LYS A 21 13.08 -3.24 4.00
CA LYS A 21 13.79 -2.15 3.31
C LYS A 21 12.94 -1.45 2.25
N LEU A 22 11.88 -2.11 1.77
CA LEU A 22 10.94 -1.60 0.77
C LEU A 22 9.60 -1.20 1.41
N LEU A 23 9.64 -0.66 2.64
CA LEU A 23 8.47 -0.26 3.43
C LEU A 23 7.43 -1.38 3.59
N GLY A 24 7.87 -2.65 3.63
CA GLY A 24 7.01 -3.80 3.84
C GLY A 24 6.08 -4.10 2.66
N GLN A 25 6.41 -3.64 1.44
CA GLN A 25 5.68 -4.05 0.24
C GLN A 25 5.88 -5.55 -0.04
N SER A 26 4.80 -6.22 -0.46
CA SER A 26 4.86 -7.60 -0.92
C SER A 26 5.64 -7.72 -2.22
N ARG A 27 6.38 -8.81 -2.37
CA ARG A 27 7.19 -9.17 -3.53
C ARG A 27 7.14 -10.67 -3.77
N ILE A 28 7.43 -11.07 -5.02
CA ILE A 28 7.68 -12.45 -5.40
C ILE A 28 9.16 -12.68 -5.71
N GLY A 29 9.68 -13.80 -5.23
CA GLY A 29 11.03 -14.29 -5.48
C GLY A 29 11.03 -15.75 -5.89
N HIS A 30 12.22 -16.27 -6.17
CA HIS A 30 12.49 -17.69 -6.25
C HIS A 30 13.26 -18.14 -5.01
N LEU A 31 12.74 -19.13 -4.28
CA LEU A 31 13.41 -19.72 -3.13
C LEU A 31 14.27 -20.91 -3.54
N GLU A 32 15.57 -20.77 -3.30
CA GLU A 32 16.55 -21.85 -3.39
C GLU A 32 16.51 -22.67 -2.10
N LEU A 33 15.75 -23.77 -2.09
CA LEU A 33 15.43 -24.55 -0.89
C LEU A 33 16.67 -24.98 -0.09
N GLU A 34 17.72 -25.45 -0.76
CA GLU A 34 18.94 -25.95 -0.11
C GLU A 34 19.73 -24.86 0.61
N SER A 35 19.80 -23.66 0.03
CA SER A 35 20.57 -22.54 0.58
C SER A 35 19.74 -21.58 1.43
N SER A 36 18.40 -21.74 1.43
CA SER A 36 17.46 -20.80 2.05
C SER A 36 17.71 -19.35 1.60
N THR A 37 17.98 -19.16 0.31
CA THR A 37 18.17 -17.84 -0.30
C THR A 37 17.07 -17.51 -1.30
N ILE A 38 16.70 -16.24 -1.35
CA ILE A 38 15.71 -15.71 -2.28
C ILE A 38 16.45 -14.99 -3.40
N GLN A 39 16.16 -15.37 -4.65
CA GLN A 39 16.42 -14.55 -5.83
C GLN A 39 15.17 -13.69 -6.10
N PRO A 40 15.22 -12.36 -5.97
CA PRO A 40 14.08 -11.52 -6.32
C PRO A 40 13.73 -11.67 -7.80
N LEU A 41 12.44 -11.55 -8.12
CA LEU A 41 11.93 -11.65 -9.48
C LEU A 41 11.27 -10.34 -9.92
N SER A 42 11.34 -10.10 -11.23
CA SER A 42 10.68 -8.97 -11.89
C SER A 42 10.04 -9.45 -13.18
N PHE A 43 9.10 -8.68 -13.71
CA PHE A 43 8.68 -8.86 -15.09
C PHE A 43 9.87 -8.63 -16.04
N THR A 44 9.78 -9.12 -17.27
CA THR A 44 10.79 -8.87 -18.33
C THR A 44 11.07 -7.38 -18.52
N SER A 45 10.07 -6.53 -18.33
CA SER A 45 10.16 -5.06 -18.31
C SER A 45 11.04 -4.48 -17.18
N GLY A 46 11.33 -5.26 -16.14
CA GLY A 46 12.01 -4.82 -14.93
C GLY A 46 11.08 -4.34 -13.82
N ALA A 47 9.76 -4.25 -14.06
CA ALA A 47 8.81 -3.93 -13.01
C ALA A 47 8.77 -5.04 -11.93
N PRO A 48 8.72 -4.68 -10.63
CA PRO A 48 8.65 -5.66 -9.57
C PRO A 48 7.33 -6.44 -9.61
N ILE A 49 7.37 -7.71 -9.22
CA ILE A 49 6.19 -8.56 -9.06
C ILE A 49 5.75 -8.48 -7.59
N SER A 50 4.49 -8.14 -7.33
CA SER A 50 3.96 -7.91 -5.98
C SER A 50 3.30 -9.13 -5.35
N ASP A 51 2.74 -10.02 -6.16
CA ASP A 51 1.96 -11.17 -5.70
C ASP A 51 1.98 -12.31 -6.74
N LEU A 52 1.55 -13.50 -6.32
CA LEU A 52 1.58 -14.69 -7.18
C LEU A 52 0.48 -14.66 -8.25
N TYR A 53 -0.60 -13.89 -8.07
CA TYR A 53 -1.66 -13.76 -9.08
C TYR A 53 -1.10 -13.19 -10.39
N GLN A 54 -0.21 -12.20 -10.28
CA GLN A 54 0.52 -11.67 -11.43
C GLN A 54 1.33 -12.75 -12.16
N VAL A 55 2.02 -13.64 -11.43
CA VAL A 55 2.80 -14.75 -12.00
C VAL A 55 1.88 -15.75 -12.72
N ILE A 56 0.73 -16.06 -12.14
CA ILE A 56 -0.28 -16.95 -12.71
C ILE A 56 -0.81 -16.36 -14.02
N GLU A 57 -1.12 -15.06 -14.04
CA GLU A 57 -1.69 -14.37 -15.19
C GLU A 57 -0.71 -14.25 -16.36
N VAL A 58 0.54 -13.83 -16.12
CA VAL A 58 1.51 -13.58 -17.19
C VAL A 58 2.29 -14.82 -17.62
N GLY A 59 2.37 -15.83 -16.75
CA GLY A 59 3.18 -17.03 -16.93
C GLY A 59 4.68 -16.82 -16.80
N GLY A 60 5.41 -17.92 -16.61
CA GLY A 60 6.85 -17.88 -16.31
C GLY A 60 7.76 -17.32 -17.41
N SER A 61 7.29 -17.14 -18.64
CA SER A 61 8.10 -16.57 -19.74
C SER A 61 8.28 -15.06 -19.64
N GLN A 62 7.42 -14.37 -18.89
CA GLN A 62 7.49 -12.93 -18.66
C GLN A 62 8.22 -12.56 -17.36
N ILE A 63 8.97 -13.50 -16.78
CA ILE A 63 9.62 -13.34 -15.47
C ILE A 63 11.12 -13.56 -15.60
N LYS A 64 11.90 -12.68 -14.97
CA LYS A 64 13.37 -12.74 -14.92
C LYS A 64 13.90 -12.47 -13.50
N PRO A 65 15.11 -12.94 -13.16
CA PRO A 65 15.78 -12.55 -11.91
C PRO A 65 16.03 -11.04 -11.86
N ALA A 66 15.93 -10.48 -10.67
CA ALA A 66 16.17 -9.08 -10.36
C ALA A 66 17.04 -8.96 -9.10
N GLY A 67 17.90 -7.94 -9.05
CA GLY A 67 18.71 -7.64 -7.87
C GLY A 67 19.64 -8.78 -7.43
N GLU A 68 20.20 -8.61 -6.23
CA GLU A 68 21.05 -9.61 -5.58
C GLU A 68 20.23 -10.60 -4.76
N LYS A 69 20.75 -11.83 -4.63
CA LYS A 69 20.17 -12.83 -3.73
C LYS A 69 20.35 -12.40 -2.28
N PHE A 70 19.39 -12.74 -1.42
CA PHE A 70 19.50 -12.51 0.02
C PHE A 70 18.93 -13.69 0.83
N PRO A 71 19.28 -13.81 2.13
CA PRO A 71 18.77 -14.89 2.98
C PRO A 71 17.25 -14.79 3.20
N LEU A 72 16.55 -15.92 3.19
CA LEU A 72 15.12 -15.99 3.55
C LEU A 72 14.85 -15.35 4.93
N SER A 73 15.78 -15.50 5.87
CA SER A 73 15.67 -14.94 7.22
C SER A 73 15.75 -13.42 7.30
N SER A 74 16.07 -12.71 6.21
CA SER A 74 16.12 -11.24 6.20
C SER A 74 14.79 -10.58 5.81
N VAL A 75 13.76 -11.37 5.53
CA VAL A 75 12.44 -10.90 5.10
C VAL A 75 11.32 -11.56 5.92
N GLU A 76 10.15 -10.96 5.88
CA GLU A 76 8.93 -11.59 6.39
C GLU A 76 8.36 -12.50 5.28
N LEU A 77 8.28 -13.80 5.53
CA LEU A 77 7.69 -14.77 4.62
C LEU A 77 6.16 -14.63 4.62
N LEU A 78 5.53 -14.72 3.45
CA LEU A 78 4.08 -14.68 3.28
C LEU A 78 3.57 -16.01 2.70
N ALA A 79 2.29 -16.31 2.94
CA ALA A 79 1.60 -17.36 2.21
C ALA A 79 1.62 -17.04 0.70
N PRO A 80 1.88 -18.02 -0.20
CA PRO A 80 1.97 -17.76 -1.64
C PRO A 80 0.68 -17.22 -2.26
N ILE A 81 -0.47 -17.61 -1.71
CA ILE A 81 -1.82 -17.16 -2.09
C ILE A 81 -2.57 -16.74 -0.82
N TYR A 82 -3.35 -15.67 -0.88
CA TYR A 82 -4.11 -15.13 0.25
C TYR A 82 -5.35 -14.36 -0.21
N GLY A 83 -6.28 -14.06 0.70
CA GLY A 83 -7.42 -13.18 0.44
C GLY A 83 -8.65 -13.84 -0.18
N ARG A 84 -8.61 -15.15 -0.45
CA ARG A 84 -9.77 -15.97 -0.82
C ARG A 84 -9.88 -17.18 0.10
N ASP A 85 -11.11 -17.64 0.32
CA ASP A 85 -11.35 -18.88 1.05
C ASP A 85 -10.79 -20.06 0.25
N VAL A 86 -10.25 -21.05 0.95
CA VAL A 86 -9.72 -22.28 0.34
C VAL A 86 -10.87 -23.28 0.18
N LEU A 87 -11.03 -23.85 -1.01
CA LEU A 87 -11.95 -24.95 -1.26
C LEU A 87 -11.30 -26.23 -0.71
N ALA A 88 -11.99 -26.98 0.13
CA ALA A 88 -11.38 -28.11 0.83
C ALA A 88 -12.23 -29.38 0.69
N VAL A 89 -11.57 -30.53 0.71
CA VAL A 89 -12.18 -31.84 0.48
C VAL A 89 -11.98 -32.75 1.68
N GLY A 90 -13.09 -33.21 2.27
CA GLY A 90 -13.06 -34.15 3.39
C GLY A 90 -12.96 -35.61 2.91
N LYS A 91 -12.37 -36.48 3.73
CA LYS A 91 -12.39 -37.94 3.56
C LYS A 91 -11.89 -38.41 2.19
N ASN A 92 -10.85 -37.78 1.63
CA ASN A 92 -10.38 -38.08 0.28
C ASN A 92 -9.25 -39.12 0.21
N TYR A 93 -8.91 -39.80 1.31
CA TYR A 93 -8.01 -40.96 1.33
C TYR A 93 -8.73 -42.15 1.97
N ALA A 94 -8.63 -43.34 1.37
CA ALA A 94 -9.40 -44.52 1.81
C ALA A 94 -9.10 -44.92 3.27
N GLU A 95 -7.81 -45.01 3.65
CA GLU A 95 -7.42 -45.35 5.03
C GLU A 95 -7.87 -44.29 6.04
N HIS A 96 -7.84 -43.01 5.64
CA HIS A 96 -8.28 -41.91 6.48
C HIS A 96 -9.81 -41.90 6.68
N ALA A 97 -10.58 -42.21 5.63
CA ALA A 97 -12.03 -42.30 5.73
C ALA A 97 -12.47 -43.38 6.74
N VAL A 98 -11.81 -44.54 6.73
CA VAL A 98 -12.02 -45.62 7.72
C VAL A 98 -11.60 -45.17 9.12
N GLU A 99 -10.44 -44.54 9.26
CA GLU A 99 -9.91 -44.01 10.53
C GLU A 99 -10.89 -43.00 11.17
N PHE A 100 -11.37 -42.04 10.38
CA PHE A 100 -12.29 -41.01 10.84
C PHE A 100 -13.66 -41.57 11.22
N ASN A 101 -14.25 -42.44 10.40
CA ASN A 101 -15.54 -43.07 10.72
C ASN A 101 -15.47 -43.88 12.02
N THR A 102 -14.35 -44.57 12.25
CA THR A 102 -14.13 -45.36 13.48
C THR A 102 -13.98 -44.49 14.73
N SER A 103 -13.62 -43.21 14.59
CA SER A 103 -13.41 -42.29 15.73
C SER A 103 -14.71 -41.88 16.43
N GLY A 104 -15.88 -42.01 15.79
CA GLY A 104 -17.17 -41.56 16.31
C GLY A 104 -17.41 -40.04 16.20
N TYR A 105 -16.51 -39.30 15.55
CA TYR A 105 -16.68 -37.87 15.24
C TYR A 105 -17.33 -37.62 13.87
N ASP A 106 -17.72 -38.68 13.17
CA ASP A 106 -18.46 -38.61 11.93
C ASP A 106 -19.96 -38.40 12.18
N SER A 107 -20.44 -37.19 11.91
CA SER A 107 -21.86 -36.85 12.02
C SER A 107 -22.62 -36.93 10.69
N SER A 108 -21.94 -37.18 9.56
CA SER A 108 -22.52 -36.99 8.23
C SER A 108 -22.81 -38.27 7.46
N ASP A 109 -22.11 -39.40 7.70
CA ASP A 109 -22.38 -40.67 6.99
C ASP A 109 -22.09 -41.92 7.84
N LYS A 110 -22.62 -43.09 7.43
CA LYS A 110 -22.34 -44.42 8.04
C LYS A 110 -21.56 -45.36 7.11
N VAL A 111 -21.09 -44.85 5.97
CA VAL A 111 -20.43 -45.63 4.92
C VAL A 111 -18.95 -45.26 4.89
N ASP A 112 -18.08 -46.28 4.78
CA ASP A 112 -16.61 -46.14 4.87
C ASP A 112 -15.97 -45.35 3.73
N GLN A 113 -16.65 -45.22 2.58
CA GLN A 113 -16.18 -44.44 1.45
C GLN A 113 -17.29 -43.54 0.91
N PRO A 114 -17.09 -42.22 0.81
CA PRO A 114 -18.08 -41.30 0.27
C PRO A 114 -18.33 -41.54 -1.22
N THR A 115 -19.57 -41.37 -1.69
CA THR A 115 -19.93 -41.49 -3.13
C THR A 115 -19.69 -40.22 -3.92
N HIS A 116 -19.59 -39.08 -3.25
CA HIS A 116 -19.29 -37.77 -3.82
C HIS A 116 -18.23 -37.04 -2.97
N PRO A 117 -17.43 -36.14 -3.57
CA PRO A 117 -16.50 -35.32 -2.80
C PRO A 117 -17.23 -34.51 -1.71
N VAL A 118 -16.76 -34.62 -0.46
CA VAL A 118 -17.28 -33.82 0.65
C VAL A 118 -16.62 -32.44 0.62
N ILE A 119 -17.32 -31.45 0.07
CA ILE A 119 -16.78 -30.09 -0.11
C ILE A 119 -17.11 -29.19 1.08
N PHE A 120 -16.11 -28.48 1.58
CA PHE A 120 -16.25 -27.39 2.54
C PHE A 120 -15.26 -26.26 2.22
N THR A 121 -15.22 -25.22 3.04
CA THR A 121 -14.26 -24.13 2.89
C THR A 121 -13.47 -23.87 4.15
N LYS A 122 -12.25 -23.35 3.99
CA LYS A 122 -11.47 -22.72 5.05
C LYS A 122 -11.44 -21.22 4.83
N ARG A 123 -11.77 -20.44 5.86
CA ARG A 123 -11.83 -18.98 5.77
C ARG A 123 -10.48 -18.37 5.42
N ALA A 124 -10.43 -17.37 4.55
CA ALA A 124 -9.21 -16.69 4.13
C ALA A 124 -8.39 -16.11 5.31
N THR A 125 -9.05 -15.69 6.39
CA THR A 125 -8.38 -15.16 7.60
C THR A 125 -7.61 -16.23 8.37
N SER A 126 -7.92 -17.51 8.15
CA SER A 126 -7.18 -18.62 8.76
C SER A 126 -5.83 -18.87 8.08
N ILE A 127 -5.57 -18.27 6.92
CA ILE A 127 -4.31 -18.46 6.17
C ILE A 127 -3.16 -17.76 6.89
N ILE A 128 -2.08 -18.52 7.12
CA ILE A 128 -0.79 -18.02 7.63
C ILE A 128 0.37 -18.63 6.85
N ALA A 129 1.51 -17.94 6.81
CA ALA A 129 2.71 -18.42 6.15
C ALA A 129 3.42 -19.53 6.96
N SER A 130 4.44 -20.15 6.37
CA SER A 130 5.39 -20.95 7.15
C SER A 130 6.11 -20.07 8.18
N GLU A 131 6.47 -20.67 9.30
CA GLU A 131 7.06 -20.07 10.51
C GLU A 131 6.16 -19.13 11.31
N GLU A 132 4.98 -18.74 10.80
CA GLU A 132 3.97 -18.07 11.62
C GLU A 132 3.42 -19.02 12.70
N ALA A 133 3.14 -18.48 13.89
CA ALA A 133 2.58 -19.27 14.98
C ALA A 133 1.09 -19.56 14.72
N ILE A 134 0.68 -20.81 15.00
CA ILE A 134 -0.73 -21.18 15.05
C ILE A 134 -1.27 -20.76 16.41
N TYR A 135 -2.30 -19.92 16.42
CA TYR A 135 -2.97 -19.52 17.65
C TYR A 135 -3.67 -20.73 18.28
N PRO A 136 -3.46 -21.02 19.58
CA PRO A 136 -3.95 -22.26 20.20
C PRO A 136 -5.46 -22.29 20.42
N HIS A 137 -6.15 -21.15 20.32
CA HIS A 137 -7.61 -21.03 20.49
C HIS A 137 -8.13 -21.56 21.84
N ASP A 138 -7.53 -21.09 22.95
CA ASP A 138 -7.98 -21.42 24.30
C ASP A 138 -9.47 -21.08 24.51
N GLY A 139 -10.19 -21.95 25.21
CA GLY A 139 -11.64 -21.88 25.40
C GLY A 139 -12.48 -22.18 24.16
N PHE A 140 -11.88 -22.25 22.97
CA PHE A 140 -12.58 -22.67 21.74
C PHE A 140 -12.37 -24.15 21.44
N THR A 141 -11.17 -24.73 21.60
CA THR A 141 -10.97 -26.17 21.39
C THR A 141 -9.85 -26.75 22.26
N GLU A 142 -10.00 -28.02 22.66
CA GLU A 142 -8.93 -28.83 23.29
C GLU A 142 -8.46 -29.96 22.35
N THR A 143 -9.00 -30.01 21.14
CA THR A 143 -8.86 -31.13 20.20
C THR A 143 -8.27 -30.67 18.87
N LEU A 144 -7.26 -29.80 18.97
CA LEU A 144 -6.53 -29.29 17.81
C LEU A 144 -5.73 -30.43 17.15
N ASP A 145 -5.87 -30.55 15.84
CA ASP A 145 -5.30 -31.65 15.06
C ASP A 145 -4.67 -31.12 13.75
N TYR A 146 -3.73 -31.89 13.21
CA TYR A 146 -3.01 -31.59 11.95
C TYR A 146 -3.58 -32.41 10.80
N GLU A 147 -3.51 -31.85 9.60
CA GLU A 147 -3.90 -32.52 8.37
C GLU A 147 -3.02 -32.01 7.21
N GLY A 148 -1.92 -32.71 6.91
CA GLY A 148 -1.06 -32.33 5.79
C GLY A 148 -1.72 -32.65 4.45
N GLU A 149 -1.77 -31.67 3.55
CA GLU A 149 -2.47 -31.78 2.26
C GLU A 149 -1.72 -31.18 1.08
N ILE A 150 -1.97 -31.75 -0.10
CA ILE A 150 -1.57 -31.17 -1.39
C ILE A 150 -2.58 -30.08 -1.75
N GLY A 151 -2.12 -28.83 -1.84
CA GLY A 151 -2.90 -27.70 -2.34
C GLY A 151 -2.74 -27.54 -3.85
N VAL A 152 -3.85 -27.60 -4.59
CA VAL A 152 -3.89 -27.37 -6.05
C VAL A 152 -4.25 -25.91 -6.32
N ILE A 153 -3.45 -25.21 -7.13
CA ILE A 153 -3.68 -23.81 -7.49
C ILE A 153 -4.26 -23.77 -8.92
N ILE A 154 -5.43 -23.16 -9.07
CA ILE A 154 -6.08 -22.95 -10.36
C ILE A 154 -5.37 -21.81 -11.12
N GLY A 155 -5.07 -22.02 -12.40
CA GLY A 155 -4.42 -21.07 -13.29
C GLY A 155 -5.30 -20.45 -14.36
N LYS A 156 -6.38 -21.14 -14.72
CA LYS A 156 -7.29 -20.75 -15.80
C LYS A 156 -8.72 -20.81 -15.27
N SER A 157 -9.48 -19.74 -15.49
CA SER A 157 -10.89 -19.71 -15.10
C SER A 157 -11.70 -20.76 -15.84
N GLY A 158 -12.72 -21.34 -15.21
CA GLY A 158 -13.64 -22.25 -15.89
C GLY A 158 -14.92 -22.51 -15.10
N PHE A 159 -15.98 -22.85 -15.84
CA PHE A 159 -17.31 -23.23 -15.35
C PHE A 159 -17.75 -24.49 -16.10
N LYS A 160 -18.25 -25.50 -15.39
CA LYS A 160 -18.56 -26.83 -15.93
C LYS A 160 -17.39 -27.43 -16.71
N ILE A 161 -16.23 -27.47 -16.07
CA ILE A 161 -15.00 -28.02 -16.63
C ILE A 161 -15.16 -29.54 -16.73
N GLU A 162 -14.96 -30.10 -17.91
CA GLU A 162 -14.97 -31.56 -18.10
C GLU A 162 -13.73 -32.19 -17.46
N GLU A 163 -13.84 -33.43 -16.97
CA GLU A 163 -12.76 -34.12 -16.27
C GLU A 163 -11.48 -34.23 -17.13
N ALA A 164 -11.64 -34.44 -18.44
CA ALA A 164 -10.52 -34.55 -19.38
C ALA A 164 -9.71 -33.24 -19.52
N ASP A 165 -10.35 -32.09 -19.33
CA ASP A 165 -9.75 -30.77 -19.50
C ASP A 165 -9.25 -30.19 -18.16
N ALA A 166 -9.64 -30.80 -17.04
CA ALA A 166 -9.39 -30.27 -15.70
C ALA A 166 -7.92 -29.96 -15.39
N MET A 167 -6.99 -30.78 -15.87
CA MET A 167 -5.56 -30.55 -15.64
C MET A 167 -5.02 -29.33 -16.39
N GLU A 168 -5.66 -28.88 -17.47
CA GLU A 168 -5.31 -27.63 -18.16
C GLU A 168 -5.63 -26.39 -17.32
N HIS A 169 -6.50 -26.54 -16.31
CA HIS A 169 -6.85 -25.48 -15.39
C HIS A 169 -5.92 -25.39 -14.18
N VAL A 170 -5.01 -26.36 -14.00
CA VAL A 170 -4.06 -26.36 -12.88
C VAL A 170 -2.82 -25.55 -13.26
N TRP A 171 -2.55 -24.48 -12.49
CA TRP A 171 -1.28 -23.76 -12.61
C TRP A 171 -0.15 -24.54 -11.93
N GLY A 172 -0.41 -25.02 -10.71
CA GLY A 172 0.63 -25.61 -9.87
C GLY A 172 0.14 -26.05 -8.50
N TYR A 173 1.10 -26.24 -7.59
CA TYR A 173 0.86 -26.81 -6.28
C TYR A 173 1.52 -26.01 -5.17
N THR A 174 0.98 -26.11 -3.96
CA THR A 174 1.52 -25.62 -2.69
C THR A 174 1.22 -26.64 -1.58
N ILE A 175 1.76 -26.44 -0.39
CA ILE A 175 1.44 -27.25 0.80
C ILE A 175 0.37 -26.53 1.60
N ILE A 176 -0.59 -27.29 2.13
CA ILE A 176 -1.60 -26.82 3.08
C ILE A 176 -1.55 -27.71 4.32
N ASN A 177 -1.72 -27.11 5.49
CA ASN A 177 -2.08 -27.85 6.69
C ASN A 177 -3.53 -27.51 7.06
N ASP A 178 -4.45 -28.44 6.86
CA ASP A 178 -5.87 -28.30 7.20
C ASP A 178 -6.11 -28.51 8.71
N MET A 179 -5.53 -27.61 9.51
CA MET A 179 -5.63 -27.68 10.96
C MET A 179 -7.10 -27.70 11.40
N THR A 180 -7.40 -28.56 12.36
CA THR A 180 -8.78 -28.91 12.70
C THR A 180 -9.04 -28.87 14.20
N ALA A 181 -10.09 -28.15 14.61
CA ALA A 181 -10.70 -28.27 15.93
C ALA A 181 -11.77 -29.37 15.89
N ARG A 182 -11.41 -30.60 16.29
CA ARG A 182 -12.24 -31.80 16.04
C ARG A 182 -13.60 -31.78 16.72
N GLU A 183 -13.67 -31.30 17.96
CA GLU A 183 -14.95 -31.11 18.68
C GLU A 183 -15.89 -30.19 17.89
N ARG A 184 -15.37 -29.07 17.40
CA ARG A 184 -16.15 -28.08 16.65
C ARG A 184 -16.56 -28.61 15.29
N GLN A 185 -15.70 -29.39 14.64
CA GLN A 185 -16.05 -30.10 13.40
C GLN A 185 -17.26 -31.01 13.60
N ARG A 186 -17.28 -31.81 14.68
CA ARG A 186 -18.40 -32.71 15.03
C ARG A 186 -19.65 -31.94 15.43
N ASP A 187 -19.52 -30.99 16.36
CA ASP A 187 -20.65 -30.34 17.01
C ASP A 187 -21.50 -29.53 16.02
N HIS A 188 -20.86 -28.91 15.02
CA HIS A 188 -21.53 -28.04 14.07
C HIS A 188 -22.03 -28.75 12.80
N LYS A 189 -21.70 -30.04 12.61
CA LYS A 189 -22.00 -30.90 11.44
C LYS A 189 -21.38 -30.42 10.13
N GLN A 190 -21.51 -29.13 9.80
CA GLN A 190 -20.76 -28.46 8.75
C GLN A 190 -19.34 -28.21 9.25
N PHE A 191 -18.33 -28.66 8.49
CA PHE A 191 -16.94 -28.64 8.95
C PHE A 191 -16.36 -27.24 9.09
N TYR A 192 -16.97 -26.23 8.47
CA TYR A 192 -16.48 -24.84 8.40
C TYR A 192 -15.95 -24.31 9.75
N ILE A 193 -16.73 -24.36 10.83
CA ILE A 193 -16.32 -23.80 12.13
C ILE A 193 -15.11 -24.55 12.71
N GLY A 194 -15.06 -25.88 12.57
CA GLY A 194 -13.90 -26.67 13.00
C GLY A 194 -12.66 -26.50 12.13
N LYS A 195 -12.80 -25.92 10.93
CA LYS A 195 -11.76 -25.84 9.90
C LYS A 195 -11.30 -24.41 9.59
N SER A 196 -11.97 -23.39 10.14
CA SER A 196 -11.80 -21.99 9.71
C SER A 196 -11.43 -21.00 10.82
N ALA A 197 -11.16 -21.47 12.03
CA ALA A 197 -10.66 -20.57 13.07
C ALA A 197 -9.33 -19.94 12.60
N ASP A 198 -9.03 -18.71 13.05
CA ASP A 198 -7.86 -17.97 12.59
C ASP A 198 -6.57 -18.79 12.74
N THR A 199 -5.60 -18.62 11.84
CA THR A 199 -4.34 -19.40 11.79
C THR A 199 -4.46 -20.92 11.51
N LEU A 200 -5.67 -21.48 11.33
CA LEU A 200 -5.85 -22.91 11.06
C LEU A 200 -5.68 -23.32 9.58
N CYS A 201 -5.18 -22.44 8.71
CA CYS A 201 -4.84 -22.76 7.33
C CYS A 201 -3.39 -22.39 6.96
N PRO A 202 -2.36 -22.92 7.64
CA PRO A 202 -1.00 -22.73 7.17
C PRO A 202 -0.83 -23.13 5.70
N MET A 203 -0.15 -22.30 4.93
CA MET A 203 0.05 -22.48 3.49
C MET A 203 1.44 -22.00 3.04
N GLY A 204 2.12 -22.80 2.23
CA GLY A 204 3.44 -22.44 1.67
C GLY A 204 4.47 -23.56 1.83
N PRO A 205 5.78 -23.27 1.97
CA PRO A 205 6.39 -21.94 1.92
C PRO A 205 6.46 -21.37 0.49
N ILE A 206 6.27 -22.23 -0.52
CA ILE A 206 6.36 -21.87 -1.94
C ILE A 206 5.19 -22.43 -2.74
N ALA A 207 4.97 -21.85 -3.90
CA ALA A 207 4.10 -22.37 -4.93
C ALA A 207 4.91 -22.70 -6.20
N VAL A 208 4.67 -23.86 -6.80
CA VAL A 208 5.46 -24.36 -7.93
C VAL A 208 4.55 -24.75 -9.08
N PRO A 209 4.82 -24.31 -10.33
CA PRO A 209 4.07 -24.74 -11.50
C PRO A 209 4.04 -26.26 -11.67
N ALA A 210 2.89 -26.80 -12.08
CA ALA A 210 2.66 -28.25 -12.14
C ALA A 210 3.68 -28.97 -13.06
N ASN A 211 4.06 -28.34 -14.17
CA ASN A 211 5.03 -28.88 -15.13
C ASN A 211 6.49 -28.87 -14.64
N LYS A 212 6.76 -28.35 -13.43
CA LYS A 212 8.07 -28.35 -12.77
C LYS A 212 8.17 -29.37 -11.64
N LEU A 213 7.08 -30.09 -11.38
CA LEU A 213 7.01 -31.13 -10.36
C LEU A 213 6.84 -32.51 -10.99
N PRO A 214 7.25 -33.59 -10.30
CA PRO A 214 6.92 -34.94 -10.73
C PRO A 214 5.41 -35.17 -10.65
N LYS A 215 4.89 -36.09 -11.47
CA LYS A 215 3.46 -36.45 -11.44
C LYS A 215 3.02 -37.04 -10.10
N SER A 216 3.91 -37.80 -9.45
CA SER A 216 3.66 -38.41 -8.15
C SER A 216 4.19 -37.48 -7.05
N LEU A 217 3.27 -36.95 -6.24
CA LEU A 217 3.58 -36.13 -5.09
C LEU A 217 3.36 -36.95 -3.82
N ARG A 218 4.40 -37.01 -2.97
CA ARG A 218 4.31 -37.62 -1.64
C ARG A 218 4.08 -36.52 -0.63
N VAL A 219 3.10 -36.69 0.25
CA VAL A 219 2.81 -35.81 1.38
C VAL A 219 3.21 -36.51 2.67
N GLN A 220 3.92 -35.81 3.54
CA GLN A 220 4.33 -36.30 4.85
C GLN A 220 4.09 -35.22 5.90
N THR A 221 3.65 -35.64 7.09
CA THR A 221 3.46 -34.75 8.25
C THR A 221 4.25 -35.28 9.42
N HIS A 222 5.02 -34.41 10.05
CA HIS A 222 5.75 -34.68 11.29
C HIS A 222 5.23 -33.78 12.40
N VAL A 223 5.15 -34.31 13.63
CA VAL A 223 4.87 -33.53 14.83
C VAL A 223 6.03 -33.75 15.79
N ASN A 224 6.74 -32.67 16.14
CA ASN A 224 7.95 -32.73 16.97
C ASN A 224 8.99 -33.74 16.46
N GLY A 225 9.14 -33.84 15.13
CA GLY A 225 10.03 -34.80 14.46
C GLY A 225 9.49 -36.22 14.31
N GLU A 226 8.35 -36.57 14.91
CA GLU A 226 7.71 -37.89 14.74
C GLU A 226 6.86 -37.91 13.47
N GLN A 227 7.13 -38.84 12.53
CA GLN A 227 6.30 -38.99 11.33
C GLN A 227 4.90 -39.49 11.70
N ARG A 228 3.87 -38.71 11.37
CA ARG A 228 2.47 -39.00 11.64
C ARG A 228 1.68 -39.45 10.42
N GLN A 229 1.93 -38.83 9.27
CA GLN A 229 1.26 -39.12 8.00
C GLN A 229 2.30 -39.35 6.90
N SER A 230 2.04 -40.27 5.98
CA SER A 230 2.84 -40.47 4.77
C SER A 230 2.01 -41.16 3.69
N SER A 231 1.74 -40.47 2.59
CA SER A 231 0.99 -41.03 1.46
C SER A 231 1.34 -40.34 0.16
N THR A 232 0.73 -40.76 -0.94
CA THR A 232 0.94 -40.17 -2.27
C THR A 232 -0.38 -39.75 -2.90
N ILE A 233 -0.29 -38.83 -3.87
CA ILE A 233 -1.43 -38.28 -4.61
C ILE A 233 -2.29 -39.35 -5.31
N GLU A 234 -1.71 -40.50 -5.64
CA GLU A 234 -2.43 -41.62 -6.26
C GLU A 234 -3.39 -42.34 -5.30
N SER A 235 -3.27 -42.09 -3.99
CA SER A 235 -4.15 -42.66 -2.97
C SER A 235 -5.42 -41.85 -2.72
N LEU A 236 -5.62 -40.76 -3.48
CA LEU A 236 -6.86 -39.99 -3.45
C LEU A 236 -8.04 -40.83 -3.94
N ILE A 237 -9.17 -40.81 -3.22
CA ILE A 237 -10.42 -41.44 -3.63
C ILE A 237 -10.98 -40.72 -4.87
N PHE A 238 -11.05 -39.39 -4.80
CA PHE A 238 -11.43 -38.52 -5.91
C PHE A 238 -10.19 -37.78 -6.41
N SER A 239 -9.84 -38.04 -7.65
CA SER A 239 -8.69 -37.43 -8.32
C SER A 239 -8.87 -35.91 -8.48
N ILE A 240 -7.77 -35.18 -8.66
CA ILE A 240 -7.82 -33.73 -8.95
C ILE A 240 -8.77 -33.39 -10.11
N PRO A 241 -8.75 -34.12 -11.25
CA PRO A 241 -9.74 -33.93 -12.30
C PRO A 241 -11.20 -34.00 -11.85
N VAL A 242 -11.54 -35.00 -11.03
CA VAL A 242 -12.89 -35.16 -10.47
C VAL A 242 -13.23 -33.99 -9.56
N LEU A 243 -12.31 -33.56 -8.70
CA LEU A 243 -12.52 -32.41 -7.81
C LEU A 243 -12.80 -31.11 -8.58
N ILE A 244 -11.99 -30.81 -9.60
CA ILE A 244 -12.16 -29.62 -10.44
C ILE A 244 -13.50 -29.65 -11.19
N LYS A 245 -13.84 -30.81 -11.78
CA LYS A 245 -15.14 -31.01 -12.43
C LYS A 245 -16.27 -30.72 -11.44
N THR A 246 -16.32 -31.45 -10.31
CA THR A 246 -17.36 -31.31 -9.29
C THR A 246 -17.47 -29.88 -8.77
N LEU A 247 -16.36 -29.24 -8.42
CA LEU A 247 -16.38 -27.86 -7.93
C LEU A 247 -16.87 -26.88 -8.99
N SER A 248 -16.56 -27.10 -10.25
CA SER A 248 -16.93 -26.19 -11.34
C SER A 248 -18.35 -26.41 -11.89
N GLU A 249 -19.05 -27.49 -11.51
CA GLU A 249 -20.40 -27.81 -12.01
C GLU A 249 -21.43 -26.70 -11.72
N GLY A 250 -21.30 -26.04 -10.57
CA GLY A 250 -22.21 -25.00 -10.08
C GLY A 250 -21.59 -23.62 -9.84
N GLN A 251 -20.26 -23.49 -9.89
CA GLN A 251 -19.54 -22.23 -9.68
C GLN A 251 -18.37 -22.08 -10.65
N THR A 252 -17.93 -20.84 -10.89
CA THR A 252 -16.74 -20.58 -11.70
C THR A 252 -15.50 -20.66 -10.81
N LEU A 253 -14.55 -21.52 -11.19
CA LEU A 253 -13.20 -21.49 -10.61
C LEU A 253 -12.41 -20.35 -11.22
N GLN A 254 -11.64 -19.64 -10.41
CA GLN A 254 -10.86 -18.47 -10.80
C GLN A 254 -9.35 -18.73 -10.66
N PRO A 255 -8.49 -18.10 -11.49
CA PRO A 255 -7.05 -18.13 -11.26
C PRO A 255 -6.70 -17.69 -9.84
N GLY A 256 -5.84 -18.46 -9.19
CA GLY A 256 -5.44 -18.31 -7.79
C GLY A 256 -6.41 -18.90 -6.77
N ASP A 257 -7.51 -19.55 -7.17
CA ASP A 257 -8.27 -20.39 -6.25
C ASP A 257 -7.44 -21.60 -5.85
N VAL A 258 -7.57 -22.03 -4.58
CA VAL A 258 -6.81 -23.14 -4.02
C VAL A 258 -7.76 -24.25 -3.58
N ILE A 259 -7.45 -25.48 -3.99
CA ILE A 259 -8.15 -26.70 -3.58
C ILE A 259 -7.25 -27.50 -2.64
N ALA A 260 -7.62 -27.61 -1.36
CA ALA A 260 -7.05 -28.53 -0.40
C ALA A 260 -7.67 -29.92 -0.63
N THR A 261 -6.84 -30.89 -1.03
CA THR A 261 -7.31 -32.13 -1.67
C THR A 261 -7.70 -33.24 -0.70
N GLY A 262 -7.60 -33.02 0.61
CA GLY A 262 -7.81 -34.01 1.66
C GLY A 262 -6.49 -34.53 2.23
N THR A 263 -6.58 -35.12 3.42
CA THR A 263 -5.42 -35.60 4.19
C THR A 263 -5.33 -37.13 4.27
N PRO A 264 -4.11 -37.72 4.36
CA PRO A 264 -3.94 -39.15 4.56
C PRO A 264 -4.21 -39.59 6.01
N ALA A 265 -4.25 -40.91 6.22
CA ALA A 265 -4.40 -41.49 7.55
C ALA A 265 -3.23 -41.12 8.49
N GLY A 266 -3.49 -41.18 9.80
CA GLY A 266 -2.50 -40.86 10.83
C GLY A 266 -2.73 -39.50 11.50
N VAL A 267 -3.91 -38.91 11.33
CA VAL A 267 -4.36 -37.75 12.09
C VAL A 267 -4.41 -38.06 13.58
N GLY A 268 -4.27 -37.04 14.43
CA GLY A 268 -4.21 -37.19 15.88
C GLY A 268 -5.43 -37.89 16.47
N ILE A 269 -6.63 -37.58 15.95
CA ILE A 269 -7.88 -38.21 16.40
C ILE A 269 -7.96 -39.71 16.10
N GLY A 270 -7.23 -40.20 15.10
CA GLY A 270 -7.19 -41.61 14.70
C GLY A 270 -6.30 -42.49 15.57
N LYS A 271 -5.45 -41.89 16.42
CA LYS A 271 -4.59 -42.61 17.36
C LYS A 271 -5.43 -43.25 18.48
N LYS A 272 -4.86 -44.27 19.14
CA LYS A 272 -5.48 -44.96 20.28
C LYS A 272 -4.53 -44.96 21.47
N PRO A 273 -4.74 -44.10 22.50
CA PRO A 273 -5.78 -43.06 22.57
C PRO A 273 -5.54 -41.91 21.57
N PRO A 274 -6.56 -41.06 21.27
CA PRO A 274 -6.38 -39.86 20.46
C PRO A 274 -5.28 -38.95 21.04
N ILE A 275 -4.52 -38.30 20.15
CA ILE A 275 -3.44 -37.36 20.52
C ILE A 275 -3.69 -36.04 19.81
N PHE A 276 -3.92 -34.98 20.59
CA PHE A 276 -4.12 -33.63 20.06
C PHE A 276 -2.89 -32.76 20.28
N LEU A 277 -2.76 -31.73 19.46
CA LEU A 277 -1.69 -30.75 19.51
C LEU A 277 -1.82 -29.86 20.74
N LYS A 278 -0.68 -29.49 21.30
CA LYS A 278 -0.57 -28.63 22.48
C LYS A 278 0.29 -27.41 22.18
N PRO A 279 0.17 -26.33 22.97
CA PRO A 279 1.14 -25.23 22.95
C PRO A 279 2.57 -25.76 22.99
N GLY A 280 3.44 -25.19 22.14
CA GLY A 280 4.80 -25.66 22.02
C GLY A 280 5.05 -26.62 20.86
N ASP A 281 4.05 -27.41 20.46
CA ASP A 281 4.20 -28.43 19.40
C ASP A 281 4.56 -27.79 18.06
N VAL A 282 5.41 -28.47 17.30
CA VAL A 282 5.82 -28.08 15.94
C VAL A 282 5.25 -29.07 14.95
N VAL A 283 4.52 -28.57 13.96
CA VAL A 283 3.99 -29.36 12.85
C VAL A 283 4.74 -29.01 11.57
N GLU A 284 5.24 -30.03 10.88
CA GLU A 284 5.97 -29.92 9.62
C GLU A 284 5.29 -30.77 8.56
N VAL A 285 4.79 -30.13 7.50
CA VAL A 285 4.21 -30.81 6.33
C VAL A 285 5.18 -30.63 5.16
N SER A 286 5.59 -31.72 4.54
CA SER A 286 6.48 -31.70 3.38
C SER A 286 5.84 -32.40 2.19
N ILE A 287 5.98 -31.81 1.01
CA ILE A 287 5.55 -32.42 -0.26
C ILE A 287 6.72 -32.43 -1.24
N THR A 288 6.84 -33.51 -2.02
CA THR A 288 7.86 -33.67 -3.08
C THR A 288 8.01 -32.38 -3.90
N GLY A 289 9.18 -31.74 -3.82
CA GLY A 289 9.52 -30.54 -4.61
C GLY A 289 8.93 -29.21 -4.10
N LEU A 290 8.16 -29.21 -3.00
CA LEU A 290 7.55 -28.00 -2.42
C LEU A 290 8.22 -27.52 -1.12
N GLY A 291 9.25 -28.24 -0.64
CA GLY A 291 9.91 -27.92 0.62
C GLY A 291 9.10 -28.35 1.84
N VAL A 292 9.19 -27.58 2.93
CA VAL A 292 8.55 -27.88 4.22
C VAL A 292 7.76 -26.66 4.69
N LEU A 293 6.47 -26.86 4.92
CA LEU A 293 5.59 -25.94 5.64
C LEU A 293 5.68 -26.26 7.12
N ARG A 294 6.20 -25.34 7.91
CA ARG A 294 6.51 -25.54 9.33
C ARG A 294 5.84 -24.48 10.18
N ASN A 295 5.08 -24.88 11.19
CA ASN A 295 4.41 -23.96 12.09
C ASN A 295 4.44 -24.48 13.53
N LYS A 296 4.65 -23.57 14.49
CA LYS A 296 4.60 -23.87 15.92
C LYS A 296 3.23 -23.48 16.49
N ILE A 297 2.67 -24.31 17.37
CA ILE A 297 1.52 -23.90 18.19
C ILE A 297 2.00 -22.87 19.23
N GLY A 298 1.38 -21.69 19.20
CA GLY A 298 1.66 -20.60 20.13
C GLY A 298 1.32 -20.97 21.58
N GLU A 299 1.85 -20.17 22.51
CA GLU A 299 1.51 -20.28 23.93
C GLU A 299 0.10 -19.73 24.18
N PHE A 300 -0.58 -20.13 25.26
CA PHE A 300 -1.95 -19.67 25.54
C PHE A 300 -2.06 -18.15 25.76
N GLU A 301 -0.98 -17.51 26.21
CA GLU A 301 -0.87 -16.06 26.39
C GLU A 301 -0.58 -15.31 25.08
N SER A 302 -0.41 -16.02 23.96
CA SER A 302 -0.22 -15.39 22.66
C SER A 302 -1.45 -14.57 22.25
N THR A 303 -1.24 -13.57 21.40
CA THR A 303 -2.34 -12.77 20.84
C THR A 303 -2.71 -13.30 19.46
N ASN A 304 -4.00 -13.29 19.13
CA ASN A 304 -4.45 -13.57 17.77
C ASN A 304 -4.12 -12.39 16.85
N GLN A 305 -2.95 -12.47 16.20
CA GLN A 305 -2.45 -11.44 15.28
C GLN A 305 -3.34 -11.27 14.04
N THR A 306 -4.25 -12.21 13.75
CA THR A 306 -5.20 -12.08 12.64
C THR A 306 -6.13 -10.89 12.84
N VAL A 307 -6.52 -10.58 14.08
CA VAL A 307 -7.36 -9.41 14.38
C VAL A 307 -6.66 -8.12 13.95
N ASP A 308 -5.40 -7.94 14.33
CA ASP A 308 -4.61 -6.77 13.96
C ASP A 308 -4.37 -6.71 12.44
N ARG A 309 -4.09 -7.87 11.81
CA ARG A 309 -3.89 -7.98 10.36
C ARG A 309 -5.14 -7.57 9.59
N VAL A 310 -6.33 -7.99 10.02
CA VAL A 310 -7.61 -7.60 9.41
C VAL A 310 -7.92 -6.13 9.69
N ALA A 311 -7.68 -5.64 10.92
CA ALA A 311 -7.92 -4.24 11.28
C ALA A 311 -7.01 -3.26 10.52
N LYS A 312 -5.80 -3.67 10.15
CA LYS A 312 -4.87 -2.89 9.32
C LYS A 312 -5.26 -2.87 7.83
N ALA A 313 -6.08 -3.81 7.37
CA ALA A 313 -6.54 -3.82 5.99
C ALA A 313 -7.54 -2.67 5.77
N THR A 314 -7.18 -1.71 4.92
CA THR A 314 -8.03 -0.57 4.58
C THR A 314 -8.47 -0.63 3.12
N HIS A 315 -9.77 -0.46 2.89
CA HIS A 315 -10.32 -0.22 1.55
C HIS A 315 -10.33 1.27 1.19
N ILE A 316 -9.93 2.13 2.13
CA ILE A 316 -9.83 3.57 1.91
C ILE A 316 -8.50 3.84 1.21
N HIS A 317 -8.58 4.23 -0.06
CA HIS A 317 -7.42 4.53 -0.87
C HIS A 317 -6.66 5.76 -0.33
N THR A 318 -5.33 5.68 -0.41
CA THR A 318 -4.42 6.79 -0.13
C THR A 318 -3.94 7.37 -1.47
N ASN A 319 -4.52 8.50 -1.86
CA ASN A 319 -4.20 9.17 -3.12
C ASN A 319 -2.78 9.74 -3.06
N ASN A 320 -2.14 9.84 -4.22
CA ASN A 320 -0.79 10.38 -4.42
C ASN A 320 0.38 9.60 -3.74
N LEU A 321 0.10 8.50 -3.01
CA LEU A 321 1.13 7.70 -2.32
C LEU A 321 2.12 7.01 -3.29
N GLU A 322 1.65 6.68 -4.49
CA GLU A 322 2.47 6.01 -5.52
C GLU A 322 3.64 6.86 -5.99
N LYS A 323 3.54 8.20 -5.93
CA LYS A 323 4.66 9.11 -6.26
C LYS A 323 5.87 8.96 -5.34
N THR A 324 5.68 8.36 -4.18
CA THR A 324 6.76 8.05 -3.23
C THR A 324 6.97 6.55 -3.07
N CYS A 325 6.60 5.74 -4.08
CA CYS A 325 6.78 4.29 -4.06
C CYS A 325 6.29 3.65 -2.74
N GLY A 326 5.10 4.04 -2.26
CA GLY A 326 4.54 3.53 -1.00
C GLY A 326 4.98 4.27 0.26
N GLY A 327 5.53 5.48 0.14
CA GLY A 327 5.86 6.38 1.25
C GLY A 327 7.35 6.61 1.52
N ILE A 328 8.23 6.23 0.59
CA ILE A 328 9.68 6.45 0.69
C ILE A 328 9.96 7.96 0.71
N GLY A 329 10.73 8.40 1.71
CA GLY A 329 11.07 9.82 1.88
C GLY A 329 9.96 10.66 2.53
N LEU A 330 8.85 10.05 2.98
CA LEU A 330 7.84 10.75 3.77
C LEU A 330 8.26 10.82 5.25
N THR A 331 7.92 11.93 5.88
CA THR A 331 8.10 12.17 7.32
C THR A 331 6.74 12.14 8.02
N THR A 332 6.67 11.51 9.19
CA THR A 332 5.48 11.59 10.04
C THR A 332 5.43 12.94 10.73
N ILE A 333 4.50 13.80 10.30
CA ILE A 333 4.20 15.10 10.90
C ILE A 333 2.76 15.04 11.43
N ASN A 334 2.56 15.29 12.72
CA ASN A 334 1.34 14.92 13.44
C ASN A 334 1.06 13.42 13.29
N SER A 335 -0.07 13.06 12.67
CA SER A 335 -0.47 11.69 12.33
C SER A 335 -0.48 11.46 10.81
N LYS A 336 0.20 12.32 10.04
CA LYS A 336 0.21 12.32 8.58
C LYS A 336 1.59 11.97 8.05
N GLN A 337 1.62 11.23 6.95
CA GLN A 337 2.84 11.06 6.15
C GLN A 337 2.92 12.21 5.16
N LEU A 338 3.87 13.14 5.34
CA LEU A 338 4.06 14.30 4.49
C LEU A 338 5.48 14.32 3.93
N TYR A 339 5.64 14.80 2.70
CA TYR A 339 6.95 15.01 2.12
C TYR A 339 7.59 16.24 2.78
N TYR A 340 8.77 16.04 3.38
CA TYR A 340 9.57 17.09 4.01
C TYR A 340 11.03 16.93 3.59
N ARG A 341 11.63 18.04 3.13
CA ARG A 341 13.05 18.14 2.81
C ARG A 341 13.68 19.32 3.55
N HIS A 342 14.87 19.07 4.10
CA HIS A 342 15.76 20.08 4.69
C HIS A 342 17.02 20.21 3.83
N THR A 343 17.40 21.44 3.49
CA THR A 343 18.68 21.74 2.82
C THR A 343 19.31 23.02 3.40
N GLY A 344 20.54 23.31 2.98
CA GLY A 344 21.27 24.52 3.39
C GLY A 344 22.03 24.40 4.71
N GLU A 345 22.41 25.54 5.28
CA GLU A 345 23.23 25.62 6.49
C GLU A 345 22.37 25.29 7.72
N ALA A 346 22.67 24.17 8.40
CA ALA A 346 21.85 23.64 9.48
C ALA A 346 21.65 24.61 10.66
N ASN A 347 22.62 25.48 10.91
CA ASN A 347 22.56 26.51 11.96
C ASN A 347 22.20 27.91 11.42
N GLY A 348 21.94 28.03 10.12
CA GLY A 348 21.55 29.28 9.49
C GLY A 348 20.14 29.70 9.92
N PRO A 349 19.77 30.99 9.76
CA PRO A 349 18.42 31.46 10.05
C PRO A 349 17.38 30.63 9.26
N PRO A 350 16.32 30.13 9.91
CA PRO A 350 15.39 29.20 9.27
C PRO A 350 14.45 29.91 8.30
N ILE A 351 14.25 29.32 7.12
CA ILE A 351 13.23 29.70 6.15
C ILE A 351 12.29 28.50 5.93
N ILE A 352 10.99 28.73 6.09
CA ILE A 352 9.95 27.76 5.75
C ILE A 352 9.23 28.23 4.49
N PHE A 353 9.13 27.34 3.50
CA PHE A 353 8.46 27.59 2.23
C PHE A 353 7.06 26.95 2.21
N ILE A 354 6.04 27.73 1.83
CA ILE A 354 4.63 27.29 1.78
C ILE A 354 4.03 27.54 0.40
N HIS A 355 4.01 26.50 -0.43
CA HIS A 355 3.56 26.60 -1.82
C HIS A 355 2.04 26.85 -1.95
N GLY A 356 1.66 27.37 -3.12
CA GLY A 356 0.26 27.62 -3.47
C GLY A 356 -0.50 26.41 -4.02
N LEU A 357 -1.79 26.60 -4.26
CA LEU A 357 -2.66 25.62 -4.92
C LEU A 357 -2.15 25.33 -6.33
N GLY A 358 -1.99 24.05 -6.67
CA GLY A 358 -1.40 23.66 -7.97
C GLY A 358 0.13 23.68 -8.00
N GLY A 359 0.78 23.99 -6.88
CA GLY A 359 2.22 23.98 -6.69
C GLY A 359 2.73 22.78 -5.90
N SER A 360 4.05 22.73 -5.72
CA SER A 360 4.75 21.92 -4.72
C SER A 360 5.90 22.76 -4.15
N SER A 361 6.63 22.20 -3.18
CA SER A 361 7.87 22.79 -2.65
C SER A 361 8.90 23.16 -3.72
N GLU A 362 8.89 22.49 -4.87
CA GLU A 362 9.79 22.78 -6.00
C GLU A 362 9.51 24.13 -6.69
N PHE A 363 8.37 24.76 -6.40
CA PHE A 363 8.08 26.14 -6.85
C PHE A 363 9.19 27.13 -6.45
N TYR A 364 9.87 26.88 -5.33
CA TYR A 364 10.89 27.78 -4.77
C TYR A 364 12.31 27.49 -5.22
N THR A 365 12.58 26.36 -5.87
CA THR A 365 13.92 25.95 -6.30
C THR A 365 14.64 27.02 -7.14
N PRO A 366 13.99 27.69 -8.12
CA PRO A 366 14.64 28.77 -8.86
C PRO A 366 15.05 29.96 -7.99
N LEU A 367 14.22 30.35 -7.02
CA LEU A 367 14.48 31.47 -6.11
C LEU A 367 15.63 31.16 -5.15
N VAL A 368 15.63 29.94 -4.59
CA VAL A 368 16.69 29.44 -3.70
C VAL A 368 18.05 29.51 -4.40
N ASN A 369 18.12 29.05 -5.65
CA ASN A 369 19.33 29.06 -6.45
C ASN A 369 19.78 30.49 -6.81
N ALA A 370 18.85 31.35 -7.26
CA ALA A 370 19.17 32.73 -7.65
C ALA A 370 19.76 33.56 -6.49
N LEU A 371 19.32 33.27 -5.25
CA LEU A 371 19.77 33.97 -4.05
C LEU A 371 20.90 33.24 -3.29
N GLY A 372 21.26 32.01 -3.69
CA GLY A 372 22.26 31.21 -3.00
C GLY A 372 21.92 30.91 -1.54
N LEU A 373 20.62 30.75 -1.22
CA LEU A 373 20.14 30.69 0.17
C LEU A 373 20.71 29.50 0.94
N GLU A 374 21.01 28.39 0.27
CA GLU A 374 21.59 27.20 0.91
C GLU A 374 22.93 27.48 1.61
N LYS A 375 23.67 28.51 1.19
CA LYS A 375 24.97 28.86 1.80
C LYS A 375 24.85 29.61 3.13
N SER A 376 23.65 30.07 3.49
CA SER A 376 23.47 31.02 4.60
C SER A 376 22.27 30.71 5.50
N HIS A 377 21.29 29.94 5.02
CA HIS A 377 20.03 29.71 5.72
C HIS A 377 19.73 28.21 5.83
N SER A 378 18.97 27.86 6.87
CA SER A 378 18.38 26.53 7.03
C SER A 378 17.04 26.51 6.28
N LEU A 379 16.93 25.72 5.22
CA LEU A 379 15.77 25.75 4.30
C LEU A 379 14.86 24.55 4.53
N HIS A 380 13.58 24.82 4.79
CA HIS A 380 12.58 23.80 5.11
C HIS A 380 11.46 23.82 4.09
N PHE A 381 11.30 22.69 3.39
CA PHE A 381 10.34 22.48 2.33
C PHE A 381 9.38 21.37 2.72
N MET A 382 8.08 21.65 2.75
CA MET A 382 7.07 20.62 2.95
C MET A 382 5.97 20.78 1.91
N ASP A 383 5.55 19.67 1.32
CA ASP A 383 4.39 19.67 0.44
C ASP A 383 3.11 19.57 1.27
N LEU A 384 2.13 20.42 0.97
CA LEU A 384 0.80 20.36 1.57
C LEU A 384 0.19 18.97 1.38
N GLU A 385 -0.64 18.52 2.31
CA GLU A 385 -1.36 17.25 2.18
C GLU A 385 -2.04 17.14 0.80
N GLY A 386 -1.83 16.02 0.11
CA GLY A 386 -2.34 15.76 -1.25
C GLY A 386 -1.61 16.48 -2.39
N HIS A 387 -0.66 17.37 -2.11
CA HIS A 387 0.08 18.12 -3.13
C HIS A 387 1.51 17.59 -3.27
N GLY A 388 2.13 17.86 -4.42
CA GLY A 388 3.50 17.42 -4.70
C GLY A 388 3.69 15.92 -4.43
N LEU A 389 4.56 15.57 -3.49
CA LEU A 389 4.86 14.21 -3.05
C LEU A 389 4.10 13.78 -1.78
N SER A 390 3.35 14.67 -1.13
CA SER A 390 2.55 14.36 0.06
C SER A 390 1.25 13.61 -0.32
N PRO A 391 0.98 12.42 0.25
CA PRO A 391 -0.28 11.71 0.05
C PRO A 391 -1.48 12.37 0.76
N THR A 392 -2.69 11.90 0.44
CA THR A 392 -3.90 12.18 1.23
C THR A 392 -4.86 10.99 1.20
N ILE A 393 -5.44 10.66 2.35
CA ILE A 393 -6.49 9.63 2.45
C ILE A 393 -7.85 10.22 2.13
N ALA A 394 -8.75 9.47 1.49
CA ALA A 394 -10.06 10.00 1.06
C ALA A 394 -10.89 10.60 2.22
N THR A 395 -10.77 10.08 3.43
CA THR A 395 -11.50 10.56 4.62
C THR A 395 -10.90 11.80 5.29
N SER A 396 -9.69 12.22 4.91
CA SER A 396 -9.06 13.41 5.48
C SER A 396 -9.75 14.68 5.00
N ILE A 397 -10.17 15.52 5.95
CA ILE A 397 -10.74 16.85 5.70
C ILE A 397 -9.63 17.88 5.86
N VAL A 398 -9.41 18.67 4.80
CA VAL A 398 -8.32 19.65 4.74
C VAL A 398 -8.88 21.07 4.71
N SER A 399 -8.22 21.97 5.42
CA SER A 399 -8.55 23.39 5.55
C SER A 399 -7.27 24.22 5.64
N ILE A 400 -7.36 25.53 5.44
CA ILE A 400 -6.22 26.44 5.69
C ILE A 400 -5.68 26.29 7.12
N SER A 401 -6.57 26.16 8.10
CA SER A 401 -6.20 25.96 9.51
C SER A 401 -5.47 24.63 9.75
N SER A 402 -5.86 23.55 9.06
CA SER A 402 -5.16 22.26 9.20
C SER A 402 -3.78 22.30 8.53
N TYR A 403 -3.65 22.94 7.36
CA TYR A 403 -2.34 23.15 6.74
C TYR A 403 -1.41 23.97 7.65
N ALA A 404 -1.92 25.04 8.28
CA ALA A 404 -1.14 25.83 9.22
C ALA A 404 -0.71 25.00 10.45
N ALA A 405 -1.57 24.11 10.95
CA ALA A 405 -1.22 23.20 12.03
C ALA A 405 -0.13 22.19 11.62
N ASP A 406 -0.13 21.72 10.38
CA ASP A 406 0.92 20.84 9.85
C ASP A 406 2.28 21.57 9.80
N PHE A 407 2.32 22.85 9.40
CA PHE A 407 3.56 23.64 9.44
C PHE A 407 4.03 23.98 10.86
N ALA A 408 3.11 24.17 11.81
CA ALA A 408 3.49 24.31 13.22
C ALA A 408 4.13 23.01 13.75
N ALA A 409 3.58 21.85 13.38
CA ALA A 409 4.13 20.55 13.73
C ALA A 409 5.48 20.28 13.04
N LEU A 410 5.64 20.71 11.78
CA LEU A 410 6.92 20.69 11.08
C LEU A 410 7.98 21.49 11.85
N ALA A 411 7.65 22.71 12.28
CA ALA A 411 8.57 23.53 13.06
C ALA A 411 8.95 22.84 14.38
N GLN A 412 8.02 22.16 15.03
CA GLN A 412 8.31 21.40 16.24
C GLN A 412 9.22 20.18 15.96
N HIS A 413 8.95 19.44 14.89
CA HIS A 413 9.75 18.31 14.42
C HIS A 413 11.20 18.73 14.11
N ALA A 414 11.35 19.82 13.36
CA ALA A 414 12.64 20.37 12.94
C ALA A 414 13.28 21.32 13.98
N LYS A 415 12.68 21.50 15.16
CA LYS A 415 13.15 22.36 16.25
C LYS A 415 13.39 23.82 15.82
N ILE A 416 12.51 24.35 14.99
CA ILE A 416 12.58 25.71 14.44
C ILE A 416 11.88 26.69 15.37
N SER A 417 12.51 27.85 15.58
CA SER A 417 11.89 29.03 16.21
C SER A 417 12.23 30.28 15.42
N GLY A 418 11.27 31.20 15.24
CA GLY A 418 11.52 32.48 14.57
C GLY A 418 11.94 32.36 13.10
N ALA A 419 11.21 31.59 12.30
CA ALA A 419 11.46 31.42 10.87
C ALA A 419 10.96 32.58 10.02
N THR A 420 11.67 32.84 8.92
CA THR A 420 11.10 33.59 7.80
C THR A 420 10.17 32.66 7.04
N ILE A 421 8.92 33.07 6.83
CA ILE A 421 7.95 32.29 6.06
C ILE A 421 7.85 32.93 4.67
N VAL A 422 8.12 32.14 3.64
CA VAL A 422 7.96 32.53 2.23
C VAL A 422 6.82 31.72 1.64
N ALA A 423 5.77 32.40 1.22
CA ALA A 423 4.52 31.75 0.83
C ALA A 423 3.99 32.27 -0.50
N HIS A 424 3.27 31.42 -1.24
CA HIS A 424 2.68 31.76 -2.54
C HIS A 424 1.19 31.44 -2.58
N SER A 425 0.37 32.34 -3.12
CA SER A 425 -1.05 32.10 -3.40
C SER A 425 -1.80 31.56 -2.16
N MET A 426 -2.49 30.41 -2.26
CA MET A 426 -3.11 29.73 -1.11
C MET A 426 -2.14 29.50 0.06
N GLY A 427 -0.85 29.30 -0.21
CA GLY A 427 0.16 29.22 0.84
C GLY A 427 0.25 30.51 1.67
N CYS A 428 -0.04 31.67 1.10
CA CYS A 428 -0.10 32.94 1.83
C CYS A 428 -1.21 32.93 2.88
N THR A 429 -2.39 32.36 2.59
CA THR A 429 -3.46 32.26 3.60
C THR A 429 -3.07 31.30 4.72
N VAL A 430 -2.36 30.22 4.40
CA VAL A 430 -1.75 29.30 5.39
C VAL A 430 -0.72 30.04 6.25
N ALA A 431 0.15 30.86 5.65
CA ALA A 431 1.16 31.64 6.36
C ALA A 431 0.55 32.70 7.29
N LEU A 432 -0.51 33.39 6.85
CA LEU A 432 -1.27 34.33 7.69
C LEU A 432 -1.90 33.60 8.89
N ALA A 433 -2.55 32.44 8.65
CA ALA A 433 -3.12 31.62 9.72
C ALA A 433 -2.05 31.14 10.72
N LEU A 434 -0.88 30.72 10.22
CA LEU A 434 0.26 30.31 11.04
C LEU A 434 0.78 31.48 11.89
N ALA A 435 0.97 32.65 11.31
CA ALA A 435 1.48 33.84 12.01
C ALA A 435 0.51 34.33 13.11
N LEU A 436 -0.80 34.26 12.88
CA LEU A 436 -1.80 34.63 13.87
C LEU A 436 -1.86 33.65 15.04
N LYS A 437 -1.78 32.34 14.76
CA LYS A 437 -1.90 31.29 15.77
C LYS A 437 -0.58 31.02 16.52
N HIS A 438 0.55 31.20 15.85
CA HIS A 438 1.89 30.91 16.35
C HIS A 438 2.85 32.10 16.08
N PRO A 439 2.60 33.31 16.63
CA PRO A 439 3.36 34.50 16.30
C PRO A 439 4.86 34.41 16.63
N SER A 440 5.24 33.65 17.66
CA SER A 440 6.65 33.43 18.01
C SER A 440 7.41 32.55 17.02
N LEU A 441 6.71 31.80 16.18
CA LEU A 441 7.32 30.97 15.14
C LEU A 441 7.72 31.80 13.92
N VAL A 442 7.12 32.97 13.71
CA VAL A 442 7.23 33.74 12.47
C VAL A 442 8.01 35.05 12.72
N SER A 443 9.26 35.10 12.28
CA SER A 443 10.12 36.29 12.42
C SER A 443 9.98 37.30 11.28
N LYS A 444 9.69 36.81 10.06
CA LYS A 444 9.42 37.61 8.86
C LYS A 444 8.39 36.91 7.99
N LEU A 445 7.56 37.68 7.28
CA LEU A 445 6.62 37.17 6.28
C LEU A 445 6.97 37.71 4.90
N ILE A 446 7.00 36.83 3.91
CA ILE A 446 7.12 37.17 2.50
C ILE A 446 5.97 36.47 1.76
N LEU A 447 5.01 37.26 1.28
CA LEU A 447 3.77 36.79 0.68
C LEU A 447 3.76 37.11 -0.82
N LEU A 448 3.79 36.08 -1.67
CA LEU A 448 3.74 36.21 -3.12
C LEU A 448 2.31 36.00 -3.60
N GLY A 449 1.62 37.09 -3.95
CA GLY A 449 0.23 37.11 -4.39
C GLY A 449 -0.74 36.51 -3.36
N PRO A 450 -0.96 37.17 -2.20
CA PRO A 450 -1.97 36.72 -1.24
C PRO A 450 -3.40 36.89 -1.80
N PRO A 451 -4.20 35.80 -1.91
CA PRO A 451 -5.60 35.89 -2.30
C PRO A 451 -6.41 36.75 -1.33
N PRO A 452 -7.62 37.22 -1.68
CA PRO A 452 -8.44 38.01 -0.76
C PRO A 452 -8.84 37.21 0.50
N THR A 453 -8.89 37.90 1.63
CA THR A 453 -9.37 37.35 2.91
C THR A 453 -10.46 38.27 3.49
N PRO A 454 -11.71 37.80 3.70
CA PRO A 454 -12.24 36.49 3.29
C PRO A 454 -12.29 36.33 1.76
N LEU A 455 -12.35 35.08 1.28
CA LEU A 455 -12.46 34.80 -0.15
C LEU A 455 -13.87 35.20 -0.66
N PRO A 456 -14.02 35.88 -1.81
CA PRO A 456 -15.34 36.26 -2.32
C PRO A 456 -16.19 35.04 -2.69
N GLU A 457 -17.51 35.11 -2.46
CA GLU A 457 -18.44 33.99 -2.67
C GLU A 457 -18.39 33.39 -4.09
N ALA A 458 -18.26 34.23 -5.11
CA ALA A 458 -18.10 33.79 -6.49
C ALA A 458 -16.83 32.95 -6.69
N VAL A 459 -15.74 33.30 -6.01
CA VAL A 459 -14.47 32.57 -6.08
C VAL A 459 -14.56 31.27 -5.28
N GLN A 460 -15.26 31.27 -4.13
CA GLN A 460 -15.55 30.05 -3.37
C GLN A 460 -16.32 29.04 -4.23
N THR A 461 -17.43 29.46 -4.85
CA THR A 461 -18.25 28.64 -5.74
C THR A 461 -17.43 28.12 -6.93
N GLY A 462 -16.63 28.99 -7.55
CA GLY A 462 -15.72 28.61 -8.64
C GLY A 462 -14.68 27.57 -8.22
N SER A 463 -14.13 27.69 -7.00
CA SER A 463 -13.17 26.74 -6.45
C SER A 463 -13.81 25.37 -6.17
N ILE A 464 -15.03 25.35 -5.60
CA ILE A 464 -15.79 24.11 -5.39
C ILE A 464 -16.14 23.43 -6.72
N SER A 465 -16.59 24.20 -7.71
CA SER A 465 -16.87 23.68 -9.06
C SER A 465 -15.61 23.08 -9.70
N ARG A 466 -14.47 23.76 -9.57
CA ARG A 466 -13.17 23.25 -10.04
C ARG A 466 -12.80 21.94 -9.36
N ALA A 467 -13.02 21.82 -8.05
CA ALA A 467 -12.79 20.59 -7.29
C ALA A 467 -13.60 19.41 -7.85
N ALA A 468 -14.87 19.66 -8.21
CA ALA A 468 -15.72 18.64 -8.84
C ALA A 468 -15.22 18.25 -10.24
N ILE A 469 -14.78 19.21 -11.05
CA ILE A 469 -14.27 18.95 -12.40
C ILE A 469 -13.01 18.10 -12.37
N VAL A 470 -12.04 18.40 -11.49
CA VAL A 470 -10.80 17.61 -11.44
C VAL A 470 -11.02 16.19 -10.92
N ARG A 471 -11.98 15.99 -10.00
CA ARG A 471 -12.37 14.65 -9.54
C ARG A 471 -12.99 13.82 -10.66
N ALA A 472 -13.80 14.45 -11.52
CA ALA A 472 -14.46 13.77 -12.62
C ALA A 472 -13.53 13.54 -13.83
N ASN A 473 -12.70 14.52 -14.16
CA ASN A 473 -12.03 14.60 -15.47
C ASN A 473 -10.50 14.72 -15.38
N GLY A 474 -9.93 14.68 -14.16
CA GLY A 474 -8.50 14.84 -13.91
C GLY A 474 -7.99 16.27 -14.09
N MET A 475 -6.70 16.47 -13.83
CA MET A 475 -6.07 17.80 -13.86
C MET A 475 -6.05 18.43 -15.26
N ALA A 476 -5.94 17.62 -16.33
CA ALA A 476 -5.90 18.11 -17.71
C ALA A 476 -7.13 18.95 -18.08
N ALA A 477 -8.28 18.69 -17.46
CA ALA A 477 -9.53 19.41 -17.70
C ALA A 477 -9.51 20.89 -17.25
N VAL A 478 -8.57 21.28 -16.37
CA VAL A 478 -8.52 22.64 -15.80
C VAL A 478 -7.20 23.36 -16.06
N VAL A 479 -6.13 22.65 -16.43
CA VAL A 479 -4.77 23.21 -16.57
C VAL A 479 -4.72 24.40 -17.54
N ASP A 480 -5.29 24.26 -18.74
CA ASP A 480 -5.21 25.29 -19.78
C ASP A 480 -5.90 26.58 -19.34
N ALA A 481 -7.09 26.46 -18.74
CA ALA A 481 -7.84 27.58 -18.22
C ALA A 481 -7.10 28.28 -17.07
N ILE A 482 -6.51 27.52 -16.15
CA ILE A 482 -5.75 28.07 -15.01
C ILE A 482 -4.48 28.75 -15.49
N ALA A 483 -3.69 28.11 -16.35
CA ALA A 483 -2.45 28.68 -16.88
C ALA A 483 -2.74 29.98 -17.65
N THR A 484 -3.80 29.97 -18.48
CA THR A 484 -4.21 31.15 -19.27
C THR A 484 -4.71 32.29 -18.37
N ALA A 485 -5.47 31.98 -17.32
CA ALA A 485 -5.97 33.01 -16.41
C ALA A 485 -4.90 33.55 -15.46
N GLY A 486 -3.95 32.71 -15.05
CA GLY A 486 -2.98 32.99 -14.00
C GLY A 486 -1.65 33.59 -14.48
N THR A 487 -1.40 33.70 -15.77
CA THR A 487 -0.14 34.26 -16.32
C THR A 487 -0.40 35.58 -17.06
N SER A 488 0.61 36.44 -17.13
CA SER A 488 0.53 37.74 -17.81
C SER A 488 0.48 37.60 -19.33
N THR A 489 0.15 38.71 -19.99
CA THR A 489 0.20 38.82 -21.45
C THR A 489 1.63 38.60 -21.95
N LYS A 490 2.60 39.27 -21.31
CA LYS A 490 4.04 39.13 -21.59
C LYS A 490 4.51 37.68 -21.46
N SER A 491 4.08 36.95 -20.43
CA SER A 491 4.48 35.56 -20.24
C SER A 491 3.96 34.65 -21.35
N LYS A 492 2.73 34.90 -21.83
CA LYS A 492 2.12 34.10 -22.91
C LYS A 492 2.76 34.33 -24.27
N THR A 493 3.29 35.52 -24.53
CA THR A 493 3.93 35.85 -25.81
C THR A 493 5.43 35.57 -25.81
N ASP A 494 6.12 35.93 -24.72
CA ASP A 494 7.58 36.06 -24.72
C ASP A 494 8.28 35.10 -23.74
N ASN A 495 7.55 34.45 -22.83
CA ASN A 495 8.11 33.54 -21.82
C ASN A 495 7.41 32.17 -21.82
N SER A 496 7.58 31.42 -22.91
CA SER A 496 7.03 30.08 -23.06
C SER A 496 7.49 29.09 -21.97
N LEU A 497 8.67 29.31 -21.37
CA LEU A 497 9.17 28.51 -20.24
C LEU A 497 8.33 28.71 -18.98
N ALA A 498 7.89 29.94 -18.68
CA ALA A 498 6.97 30.19 -17.57
C ALA A 498 5.65 29.44 -17.77
N ILE A 499 5.09 29.50 -18.98
CA ILE A 499 3.85 28.79 -19.31
C ILE A 499 4.05 27.27 -19.14
N ALA A 500 5.15 26.72 -19.64
CA ALA A 500 5.47 25.30 -19.48
C ALA A 500 5.63 24.91 -17.99
N ALA A 501 6.32 25.72 -17.19
CA ALA A 501 6.50 25.48 -15.76
C ALA A 501 5.17 25.47 -15.01
N VAL A 502 4.28 26.44 -15.28
CA VAL A 502 2.93 26.49 -14.70
C VAL A 502 2.12 25.25 -15.07
N ARG A 503 2.12 24.87 -16.35
CA ARG A 503 1.39 23.69 -16.82
C ARG A 503 1.91 22.41 -16.16
N MET A 504 3.22 22.23 -16.09
CA MET A 504 3.83 21.05 -15.47
C MET A 504 3.57 20.98 -13.96
N SER A 505 3.60 22.14 -13.28
CA SER A 505 3.22 22.22 -11.86
C SER A 505 1.79 21.74 -11.62
N LEU A 506 0.86 22.16 -12.48
CA LEU A 506 -0.56 21.78 -12.39
C LEU A 506 -0.81 20.32 -12.80
N LEU A 507 -0.22 19.86 -13.91
CA LEU A 507 -0.34 18.48 -14.39
C LEU A 507 0.30 17.49 -13.42
N GLY A 508 1.31 17.92 -12.67
CA GLY A 508 1.97 17.12 -11.65
C GLY A 508 1.15 16.92 -10.37
N GLN A 509 -0.04 17.53 -10.22
CA GLN A 509 -0.89 17.33 -9.06
C GLN A 509 -1.71 16.05 -9.15
N ASP A 510 -1.97 15.44 -7.99
CA ASP A 510 -3.02 14.44 -7.85
C ASP A 510 -4.41 15.13 -7.88
N PRO A 511 -5.39 14.61 -8.63
CA PRO A 511 -6.71 15.24 -8.74
C PRO A 511 -7.46 15.37 -7.40
N GLU A 512 -7.39 14.37 -6.52
CA GLU A 512 -8.07 14.42 -5.22
C GLU A 512 -7.37 15.40 -4.28
N GLY A 513 -6.03 15.38 -4.24
CA GLY A 513 -5.24 16.34 -3.49
C GLY A 513 -5.50 17.79 -3.90
N TYR A 514 -5.52 18.06 -5.21
CA TYR A 514 -5.84 19.39 -5.74
C TYR A 514 -7.30 19.79 -5.44
N ALA A 515 -8.26 18.87 -5.56
CA ALA A 515 -9.65 19.12 -5.19
C ALA A 515 -9.80 19.51 -3.72
N LYS A 516 -9.08 18.84 -2.82
CA LYS A 516 -9.03 19.17 -1.39
C LYS A 516 -8.42 20.55 -1.14
N GLY A 517 -7.37 20.91 -1.87
CA GLY A 517 -6.83 22.27 -1.87
C GLY A 517 -7.87 23.32 -2.29
N CYS A 518 -8.64 23.05 -3.34
CA CYS A 518 -9.72 23.93 -3.79
C CYS A 518 -10.81 24.12 -2.71
N THR A 519 -11.25 23.04 -2.06
CA THR A 519 -12.25 23.12 -0.99
C THR A 519 -11.70 23.76 0.28
N ALA A 520 -10.42 23.53 0.61
CA ALA A 520 -9.74 24.18 1.73
C ALA A 520 -9.69 25.70 1.53
N LEU A 521 -9.35 26.14 0.31
CA LEU A 521 -9.35 27.56 -0.05
C LEU A 521 -10.77 28.15 -0.03
N ALA A 522 -11.76 27.44 -0.59
CA ALA A 522 -13.15 27.88 -0.58
C ALA A 522 -13.71 28.03 0.85
N GLY A 523 -13.28 27.16 1.77
CA GLY A 523 -13.66 27.22 3.18
C GLY A 523 -13.03 28.38 3.97
N TRP A 524 -12.11 29.15 3.39
CA TRP A 524 -11.51 30.34 4.00
C TRP A 524 -12.42 31.57 3.86
N ASN A 525 -13.60 31.48 4.46
CA ASN A 525 -14.69 32.45 4.31
C ASN A 525 -14.87 33.40 5.51
N ALA A 526 -14.15 33.16 6.60
CA ALA A 526 -14.18 34.01 7.78
C ALA A 526 -13.27 35.23 7.61
N THR A 527 -13.69 36.38 8.14
CA THR A 527 -12.79 37.53 8.30
C THR A 527 -11.65 37.16 9.24
N VAL A 528 -10.43 37.45 8.83
CA VAL A 528 -9.20 37.12 9.56
C VAL A 528 -8.62 38.42 10.09
N PRO A 529 -8.28 38.52 11.38
CA PRO A 529 -7.79 39.77 11.98
C PRO A 529 -6.31 40.00 11.63
N ILE A 530 -6.03 40.23 10.34
CA ILE A 530 -4.67 40.38 9.82
C ILE A 530 -3.94 41.60 10.42
N GLU A 531 -4.68 42.58 10.93
CA GLU A 531 -4.14 43.73 11.67
C GLU A 531 -3.41 43.33 12.96
N GLN A 532 -3.64 42.12 13.47
CA GLN A 532 -2.93 41.58 14.63
C GLN A 532 -1.52 41.05 14.28
N ILE A 533 -1.19 40.92 13.00
CA ILE A 533 0.13 40.50 12.55
C ILE A 533 1.11 41.65 12.79
N LYS A 534 2.05 41.43 13.72
CA LYS A 534 3.10 42.41 14.08
C LYS A 534 4.42 42.17 13.36
N THR A 535 4.52 41.07 12.63
CA THR A 535 5.75 40.63 11.97
C THR A 535 6.04 41.48 10.74
N SER A 536 7.31 41.80 10.51
CA SER A 536 7.76 42.49 9.28
C SER A 536 7.30 41.69 8.06
N THR A 537 6.49 42.31 7.21
CA THR A 537 5.81 41.65 6.10
C THR A 537 6.16 42.31 4.77
N LEU A 538 6.60 41.52 3.80
CA LEU A 538 6.75 41.92 2.40
C LEU A 538 5.66 41.23 1.58
N ILE A 539 4.96 41.99 0.75
CA ILE A 539 3.97 41.50 -0.19
C ILE A 539 4.50 41.76 -1.60
N ILE A 540 4.55 40.73 -2.43
CA ILE A 540 4.96 40.81 -3.82
C ILE A 540 3.76 40.44 -4.68
N THR A 541 3.45 41.25 -5.68
CA THR A 541 2.40 40.96 -6.66
C THR A 541 2.84 41.35 -8.07
N GLY A 542 2.21 40.78 -9.09
CA GLY A 542 2.26 41.31 -10.45
C GLY A 542 1.19 42.38 -10.71
N ASP A 543 1.43 43.26 -11.67
CA ASP A 543 0.43 44.22 -12.18
C ASP A 543 -0.69 43.57 -13.01
N GLU A 544 -0.45 42.38 -13.55
CA GLU A 544 -1.42 41.53 -14.25
C GLU A 544 -1.94 40.36 -13.39
N ASP A 545 -1.63 40.31 -12.08
CA ASP A 545 -2.15 39.28 -11.17
C ASP A 545 -3.65 39.50 -10.90
N LYS A 546 -4.49 38.64 -11.51
CA LYS A 546 -5.95 38.69 -11.36
C LYS A 546 -6.47 38.09 -10.05
N VAL A 547 -5.65 37.28 -9.37
CA VAL A 547 -6.00 36.69 -8.07
C VAL A 547 -5.69 37.69 -6.95
N SER A 548 -4.55 38.38 -7.06
CA SER A 548 -4.02 39.24 -6.01
C SER A 548 -3.62 40.63 -6.51
N PRO A 549 -4.51 41.37 -7.19
CA PRO A 549 -4.14 42.61 -7.88
C PRO A 549 -3.49 43.65 -6.94
N PRO A 550 -2.68 44.59 -7.45
CA PRO A 550 -1.97 45.57 -6.63
C PRO A 550 -2.84 46.29 -5.60
N GLN A 551 -4.07 46.66 -5.95
CA GLN A 551 -5.00 47.34 -5.06
C GLN A 551 -5.39 46.47 -3.85
N LEU A 552 -5.49 45.15 -4.02
CA LEU A 552 -5.72 44.23 -2.91
C LEU A 552 -4.48 44.13 -2.01
N CYS A 553 -3.30 44.04 -2.60
CA CYS A 553 -2.05 43.97 -1.86
C CYS A 553 -1.77 45.26 -1.05
N GLU A 554 -2.12 46.43 -1.59
CA GLU A 554 -2.07 47.70 -0.84
C GLU A 554 -3.06 47.72 0.33
N LYS A 555 -4.24 47.11 0.18
CA LYS A 555 -5.18 46.94 1.30
C LYS A 555 -4.58 46.08 2.41
N TYR A 556 -3.93 44.95 2.06
CA TYR A 556 -3.19 44.15 3.03
C TYR A 556 -2.12 44.97 3.76
N ALA A 557 -1.38 45.81 3.04
CA ALA A 557 -0.32 46.62 3.64
C ALA A 557 -0.83 47.76 4.54
N ALA A 558 -2.02 48.29 4.25
CA ALA A 558 -2.69 49.26 5.11
C ALA A 558 -3.16 48.64 6.44
N GLU A 559 -3.56 47.37 6.44
CA GLU A 559 -4.04 46.65 7.62
C GLU A 559 -2.89 46.03 8.44
N ILE A 560 -1.88 45.45 7.78
CA ILE A 560 -0.69 44.87 8.44
C ILE A 560 0.34 45.96 8.70
N LYS A 561 0.48 46.39 9.95
CA LYS A 561 1.35 47.50 10.32
C LYS A 561 2.81 47.26 9.90
N GLY A 562 3.33 48.13 9.04
CA GLY A 562 4.72 48.11 8.58
C GLY A 562 4.98 47.16 7.41
N ALA A 563 3.92 46.61 6.81
CA ALA A 563 4.05 45.84 5.58
C ALA A 563 4.45 46.73 4.39
N LYS A 564 5.15 46.14 3.42
CA LYS A 564 5.56 46.79 2.16
C LYS A 564 5.03 46.00 0.98
N VAL A 565 4.63 46.70 -0.09
CA VAL A 565 4.20 46.10 -1.35
C VAL A 565 5.25 46.36 -2.43
N ILE A 566 5.55 45.33 -3.21
CA ILE A 566 6.33 45.43 -4.45
C ILE A 566 5.46 44.88 -5.59
N THR A 567 5.21 45.72 -6.59
CA THR A 567 4.50 45.35 -7.81
C THR A 567 5.50 45.12 -8.94
N LEU A 568 5.46 43.94 -9.55
CA LEU A 568 6.28 43.53 -10.69
C LEU A 568 5.53 43.82 -12.00
N GLU A 569 6.23 44.40 -12.98
CA GLU A 569 5.65 44.82 -14.27
C GLU A 569 5.56 43.66 -15.27
N GLY A 570 4.39 43.48 -15.89
CA GLY A 570 4.10 42.41 -16.85
C GLY A 570 4.12 41.02 -16.23
N VAL A 571 3.70 40.89 -14.97
CA VAL A 571 3.73 39.63 -14.20
C VAL A 571 2.32 39.24 -13.77
N GLY A 572 1.99 37.96 -13.93
CA GLY A 572 0.74 37.37 -13.45
C GLY A 572 0.87 36.80 -12.04
N HIS A 573 0.10 35.75 -11.76
CA HIS A 573 0.02 35.12 -10.44
C HIS A 573 1.17 34.14 -10.15
N TRP A 574 1.92 33.71 -11.17
CA TRP A 574 3.01 32.73 -11.03
C TRP A 574 4.38 33.42 -10.94
N HIS A 575 4.47 34.40 -10.04
CA HIS A 575 5.59 35.33 -9.83
C HIS A 575 7.00 34.76 -10.09
N ILE A 576 7.39 33.66 -9.43
CA ILE A 576 8.74 33.07 -9.59
C ILE A 576 8.96 32.53 -11.00
N PHE A 577 7.95 31.91 -11.61
CA PHE A 577 8.05 31.37 -12.96
C PHE A 577 8.04 32.48 -14.01
N GLU A 578 7.31 33.57 -13.77
CA GLU A 578 7.16 34.67 -14.74
C GLU A 578 8.29 35.70 -14.67
N ASP A 579 8.78 36.06 -13.47
CA ASP A 579 9.88 37.00 -13.26
C ASP A 579 10.73 36.66 -12.02
N LEU A 580 11.57 35.64 -12.16
CA LEU A 580 12.52 35.24 -11.11
C LEU A 580 13.43 36.39 -10.66
N SER A 581 13.87 37.26 -11.57
CA SER A 581 14.81 38.35 -11.25
C SER A 581 14.14 39.40 -10.37
N GLY A 582 12.94 39.83 -10.73
CA GLY A 582 12.14 40.76 -9.94
C GLY A 582 11.82 40.20 -8.56
N VAL A 583 11.40 38.94 -8.47
CA VAL A 583 11.15 38.28 -7.18
C VAL A 583 12.43 38.17 -6.35
N ALA A 584 13.55 37.74 -6.93
CA ALA A 584 14.82 37.61 -6.20
C ALA A 584 15.29 38.96 -5.65
N LYS A 585 15.19 40.04 -6.43
CA LYS A 585 15.51 41.41 -5.98
C LYS A 585 14.60 41.87 -4.85
N ALA A 586 13.29 41.57 -4.93
CA ALA A 586 12.34 41.90 -3.87
C ALA A 586 12.65 41.15 -2.58
N VAL A 587 12.86 39.83 -2.66
CA VAL A 587 13.13 38.96 -1.51
C VAL A 587 14.48 39.28 -0.85
N SER A 588 15.54 39.53 -1.63
CA SER A 588 16.86 39.87 -1.09
C SER A 588 16.85 41.15 -0.25
N SER A 589 15.99 42.12 -0.57
CA SER A 589 15.86 43.36 0.20
C SER A 589 15.38 43.16 1.65
N VAL A 590 14.88 41.96 1.98
CA VAL A 590 14.34 41.60 3.31
C VAL A 590 15.14 40.47 3.97
N LEU A 591 15.79 39.61 3.17
CA LEU A 591 16.64 38.53 3.68
C LEU A 591 18.08 38.98 4.00
N ALA A 592 18.54 40.09 3.42
CA ALA A 592 19.88 40.65 3.66
C ALA A 592 20.13 41.10 5.10
#